data_AF-A0A946NUM8-F1
#
_entry.id   AF-A0A946NUM8-F1
#
_cell.length_a   1.000
_cell.length_b   1.000
_cell.length_c   1.000
_cell.angle_alpha   90.00
_cell.angle_beta   90.00
_cell.angle_gamma   90.00
#
_symmetry.space_group_name_H-M   'P 1'
#
loop_
_entity.id
_entity.type
_entity.pdbx_description
1 polymer ?
#
loop_
_entity_poly.entity_id
_entity_poly.type
_entity_poly.pdbx_seq_one_letter_code
_entity_poly.pdbx_strand_id
1 'polypeptide(L)' 'MKSPGEPKINVKNASKGELMRLPGIGNKLSNKIIAYRSIYGGFTTMDDLQSVKGIGV' A
#
# COMPACT_ATOMS: atom_id res chain seq x y z
N MET A 1 -8.58 18.42 -6.02
CA MET A 1 -7.59 19.20 -5.27
C MET A 1 -6.79 18.23 -4.40
N LYS A 2 -5.49 18.05 -4.61
CA LYS A 2 -4.60 17.29 -3.70
C LYS A 2 -3.86 18.33 -2.85
N SER A 3 -4.06 18.30 -1.54
CA SER A 3 -3.46 19.28 -0.64
C SER A 3 -1.94 19.09 -0.57
N PRO A 4 -1.13 20.15 -0.66
CA PRO A 4 0.32 20.07 -0.52
C PRO A 4 0.64 19.80 0.96
N GLY A 5 0.85 18.53 1.33
CA GLY A 5 1.24 18.16 2.70
C GLY A 5 0.86 16.77 3.18
N GLU A 6 0.14 15.95 2.40
CA GLU A 6 -0.14 14.58 2.83
C GLU A 6 1.18 13.79 2.93
N PRO A 7 1.51 13.23 4.11
CA PRO A 7 2.75 12.48 4.30
C PRO A 7 2.76 11.31 3.32
N LYS A 8 3.79 11.25 2.47
CA LYS A 8 3.98 10.14 1.53
C LYS A 8 4.19 8.86 2.32
N ILE A 9 3.21 7.97 2.31
CA ILE A 9 3.30 6.69 3.01
C ILE A 9 4.20 5.75 2.20
N ASN A 10 5.31 5.35 2.81
CA ASN A 10 6.24 4.43 2.18
C ASN A 10 5.71 2.99 2.28
N VAL A 11 5.01 2.51 1.25
CA VAL A 11 4.40 1.18 1.21
C VAL A 11 5.37 0.01 1.45
N LYS A 12 6.68 0.20 1.24
CA LYS A 12 7.69 -0.84 1.51
C LYS A 12 7.75 -1.18 2.99
N ASN A 13 7.72 -0.15 3.84
CA ASN A 13 7.92 -0.27 5.29
C ASN A 13 6.70 0.12 6.13
N ALA A 14 5.68 0.72 5.51
CA ALA A 14 4.51 1.22 6.21
C ALA A 14 3.86 0.14 7.07
N SER A 15 3.45 0.55 8.26
CA SER A 15 2.65 -0.28 9.16
C SER A 15 1.26 -0.46 8.57
N LYS A 16 0.54 -1.49 9.04
CA LYS A 16 -0.86 -1.71 8.64
C LYS A 16 -1.72 -0.47 8.85
N GLY A 17 -1.58 0.18 10.00
CA GLY A 17 -2.31 1.41 10.33
C GLY A 17 -1.97 2.57 9.39
N GLU A 18 -0.70 2.72 8.99
CA GLU A 18 -0.29 3.74 8.02
C GLU A 18 -0.88 3.46 6.64
N LEU A 19 -0.79 2.22 6.17
CA LEU A 19 -1.40 1.82 4.90
C LEU A 19 -2.89 2.13 4.87
N MET A 20 -3.60 1.93 5.98
CA MET A 20 -5.03 2.24 6.09
C MET A 20 -5.38 3.73 6.09
N ARG A 21 -4.40 4.64 6.21
CA ARG A 21 -4.62 6.08 6.03
C ARG A 21 -4.72 6.45 4.55
N LEU A 22 -4.31 5.55 3.65
CA LEU A 22 -4.43 5.77 2.21
C LEU A 22 -5.89 5.58 1.78
N PRO A 23 -6.44 6.51 0.98
CA PRO A 23 -7.81 6.41 0.48
C PRO A 23 -7.99 5.11 -0.32
N GLY A 24 -9.05 4.37 -0.02
CA GLY A 24 -9.35 3.08 -0.65
C GLY A 24 -8.60 1.88 -0.05
N ILE A 25 -7.70 2.08 0.91
CA ILE A 25 -6.99 0.98 1.59
C ILE A 25 -7.63 0.71 2.95
N GLY A 26 -8.44 -0.34 3.02
CA GLY A 26 -9.00 -0.85 4.28
C GLY A 26 -8.16 -1.99 4.87
N ASN A 27 -8.60 -2.50 6.03
CA ASN A 27 -7.95 -3.59 6.78
C ASN A 27 -7.60 -4.82 5.93
N LYS A 28 -8.48 -5.21 4.99
CA LYS A 28 -8.24 -6.34 4.08
C LYS A 28 -7.11 -6.05 3.10
N LEU A 29 -7.09 -4.85 2.53
CA LEU A 29 -6.11 -4.47 1.51
C LEU A 29 -4.74 -4.24 2.13
N SER A 30 -4.68 -3.57 3.29
CA SER A 30 -3.44 -3.41 4.06
C SER A 30 -2.81 -4.75 4.44
N ASN A 31 -3.61 -5.75 4.82
CA ASN A 31 -3.10 -7.10 5.08
C ASN A 31 -2.51 -7.75 3.82
N LYS A 32 -3.15 -7.59 2.67
CA LYS A 32 -2.62 -8.13 1.39
C LYS A 32 -1.30 -7.48 0.99
N ILE A 33 -1.17 -6.16 1.18
CA ILE A 33 0.08 -5.43 0.93
C ILE A 33 1.22 -5.98 1.81
N ILE A 34 0.94 -6.19 3.10
CA ILE A 34 1.91 -6.75 4.04
C ILE A 34 2.27 -8.19 3.68
N ALA A 35 1.29 -9.02 3.30
CA ALA A 35 1.53 -10.38 2.86
C ALA A 35 2.38 -10.42 1.58
N TYR A 36 2.07 -9.56 0.60
CA TYR A 36 2.84 -9.45 -0.64
C TYR A 36 4.31 -9.14 -0.35
N ARG A 37 4.61 -8.09 0.43
CA ARG A 37 6.01 -7.76 0.76
C ARG A 37 6.72 -8.87 1.54
N SER A 38 5.99 -9.64 2.35
CA SER A 38 6.58 -10.74 3.12
C SER A 38 6.94 -11.93 2.23
N ILE A 39 6.21 -12.14 1.13
CA ILE A 39 6.42 -13.26 0.20
C ILE A 39 7.46 -12.87 -0.87
N TYR A 40 7.35 -11.67 -1.42
CA TYR A 40 8.15 -11.22 -2.56
C TYR A 40 9.33 -10.31 -2.18
N GLY A 41 9.51 -10.01 -0.88
CA GLY A 41 10.60 -9.17 -0.39
C GLY A 41 10.36 -7.66 -0.53
N GLY A 42 9.17 -7.21 -0.96
CA GLY A 42 8.82 -5.80 -1.05
C GLY A 42 8.07 -5.43 -2.32
N PHE A 43 7.94 -4.11 -2.54
CA PHE A 43 7.51 -3.54 -3.81
C PHE A 43 8.73 -2.86 -4.44
N THR A 44 9.14 -3.34 -5.62
CA THR A 44 10.28 -2.77 -6.35
C THR A 44 9.80 -1.64 -7.24
N THR A 45 8.63 -1.82 -7.84
CA THR A 45 7.96 -0.88 -8.74
C THR A 45 6.57 -0.53 -8.25
N MET A 46 5.96 0.51 -8.83
CA MET A 46 4.56 0.83 -8.57
C MET A 46 3.62 -0.22 -9.17
N ASP A 47 4.06 -0.90 -10.23
CA ASP A 47 3.30 -1.96 -10.91
C ASP A 47 3.11 -3.20 -9.99
N ASP A 48 4.12 -3.49 -9.15
CA ASP A 48 4.00 -4.54 -8.12
C ASP A 48 2.81 -4.33 -7.17
N LEU A 49 2.37 -3.08 -6.96
CA LEU A 49 1.19 -2.80 -6.15
C LEU A 49 -0.08 -3.28 -6.86
N GLN A 50 -0.13 -3.25 -8.20
CA GLN A 50 -1.27 -3.76 -8.98
C GLN A 50 -1.39 -5.28 -8.91
N SER A 51 -0.28 -5.99 -8.63
CA SER A 51 -0.31 -7.43 -8.33
C SER A 51 -1.10 -7.76 -7.06
N VAL A 52 -1.29 -6.78 -6.17
CA VAL A 52 -2.14 -6.94 -4.98
C VAL A 52 -3.60 -6.81 -5.39
N LYS A 53 -4.30 -7.95 -5.50
CA LYS A 53 -5.73 -8.01 -5.85
C LYS A 53 -6.58 -7.00 -5.07
N GLY A 54 -7.08 -5.99 -5.77
CA GLY A 54 -7.87 -4.87 -5.21
C GLY A 54 -7.14 -3.52 -5.12
N ILE A 55 -5.89 -3.42 -5.62
CA ILE A 55 -5.19 -2.16 -5.90
C ILE A 55 -5.17 -1.93 -7.41
N GLY A 56 -5.45 -0.70 -7.83
CA GLY A 56 -5.69 -0.38 -9.24
C GLY A 56 -7.12 -0.80 -9.61
N VAL A 57 -7.84 0.13 -10.21
CA VAL A 57 -9.21 -0.06 -10.73
C VAL A 57 -9.35 -1.30 -11.60
#